data_AF-A0A927TUW7-F1
#
_entry.id   AF-A0A927TUW7-F1
#
_cell.length_a   1.000
_cell.length_b   1.000
_cell.length_c   1.000
_cell.angle_alpha   90.00
_cell.angle_beta   90.00
_cell.angle_gamma   90.00
#
_symmetry.space_group_name_H-M   'P 1'
#
loop_
_entity.id
_entity.type
_entity.pdbx_description
1 polymer ?
#
loop_
_entity_poly.entity_id
_entity_poly.type
_entity_poly.pdbx_seq_one_letter_code
_entity_poly.pdbx_strand_id
1 'polypeptide(L)'
;MKKWNKKSALWMILYAVLYAVGTAIVCVTGAIHPILFVCYQITAGLLLSGIVIHACNRVKAPGVCICLGLGMILLLFIIQDAVAWHVIPIMVIAVMSEVVRGIFKYNRMGDVISTVIMTFSSFGYYGQIWFNRNYTYECAVEEMPAGYADGLMAASPMWSLIVVIIVGVVLSVVISNLTAKLFKLEK
;
A
#
# COMPACT_ATOMS: atom_id res chain seq x y z
N MET A 1 -2.40 25.45 -2.20
CA MET A 1 -1.29 24.49 -2.06
C MET A 1 -0.16 25.13 -1.29
N LYS A 2 0.49 24.37 -0.40
CA LYS A 2 1.70 24.81 0.31
C LYS A 2 2.92 24.42 -0.54
N LYS A 3 3.97 25.25 -0.55
CA LYS A 3 5.25 24.92 -1.19
C LYS A 3 6.09 24.05 -0.24
N TRP A 4 6.99 23.26 -0.82
CA TRP A 4 7.99 22.51 -0.06
C TRP A 4 8.87 23.46 0.76
N ASN A 5 9.13 23.07 2.00
CA ASN A 5 10.09 23.68 2.91
C ASN A 5 10.82 22.59 3.71
N LYS A 6 11.88 22.98 4.42
CA LYS A 6 12.71 22.05 5.21
C LYS A 6 11.88 21.19 6.19
N LYS A 7 10.91 21.80 6.86
CA LYS A 7 10.03 21.11 7.81
C LYS A 7 9.16 20.07 7.12
N SER A 8 8.53 20.41 5.99
CA SER A 8 7.73 19.45 5.21
C SER A 8 8.57 18.32 4.61
N ALA A 9 9.81 18.61 4.20
CA ALA A 9 10.73 17.58 3.70
C ALA A 9 11.09 16.58 4.82
N LEU A 10 11.40 17.07 6.02
CA LEU A 10 11.67 16.21 7.17
C LEU A 10 10.47 15.31 7.53
N TRP A 11 9.26 15.89 7.55
CA TRP A 11 8.02 15.11 7.75
C TRP A 11 7.82 14.07 6.65
N MET A 12 8.12 14.41 5.39
CA MET A 12 7.99 13.46 4.29
C MET A 12 8.96 12.29 4.42
N ILE A 13 10.21 12.53 4.83
CA ILE A 13 11.17 11.46 5.11
C ILE A 13 10.62 10.52 6.18
N LEU A 14 10.10 11.07 7.28
CA LEU A 14 9.47 10.26 8.33
C LEU A 14 8.30 9.42 7.79
N TYR A 15 7.39 10.01 7.01
CA TYR A 15 6.25 9.27 6.46
C TYR A 15 6.68 8.21 5.44
N ALA A 16 7.70 8.47 4.62
CA ALA A 16 8.24 7.48 3.70
C ALA A 16 8.82 6.28 4.43
N VAL A 17 9.58 6.52 5.52
CA VAL A 17 10.11 5.45 6.38
C VAL A 17 8.97 4.70 7.06
N LEU A 18 8.00 5.39 7.66
CA LEU A 18 6.84 4.76 8.31
C LEU A 18 6.03 3.92 7.33
N TYR A 19 5.84 4.41 6.10
CA TYR A 19 5.11 3.70 5.07
C TYR A 19 5.86 2.45 4.57
N ALA A 20 7.18 2.55 4.38
CA ALA A 20 8.03 1.41 4.06
C ALA A 20 8.01 0.34 5.18
N VAL A 21 8.23 0.75 6.43
CA VAL A 21 8.18 -0.15 7.60
C VAL A 21 6.79 -0.76 7.75
N GLY A 22 5.73 0.05 7.62
CA GLY A 22 4.35 -0.43 7.66
C GLY A 22 4.09 -1.48 6.60
N THR A 23 4.60 -1.29 5.39
CA THR A 23 4.41 -2.26 4.31
C THR A 23 5.22 -3.54 4.55
N ALA A 24 6.43 -3.44 5.08
CA ALA A 24 7.20 -4.61 5.51
C ALA A 24 6.46 -5.43 6.57
N ILE A 25 5.83 -4.76 7.56
CA ILE A 25 4.99 -5.44 8.56
C ILE A 25 3.84 -6.18 7.88
N VAL A 26 3.16 -5.53 6.93
CA VAL A 26 2.08 -6.18 6.16
C VAL A 26 2.60 -7.43 5.44
N CYS A 27 3.77 -7.36 4.78
CA CYS A 27 4.38 -8.53 4.15
C CYS A 27 4.65 -9.67 5.13
N VAL A 28 5.24 -9.38 6.29
CA VAL A 28 5.54 -10.41 7.30
C VAL A 28 4.26 -11.07 7.83
N THR A 29 3.16 -10.33 7.95
CA THR A 29 1.88 -10.95 8.38
C THR A 29 1.36 -11.99 7.37
N GLY A 30 1.65 -11.83 6.08
CA GLY A 30 1.31 -12.81 5.05
C GLY A 30 2.05 -14.14 5.24
N ALA A 31 3.29 -14.12 5.71
CA ALA A 31 4.08 -15.32 5.95
C ALA A 31 3.54 -16.20 7.11
N ILE A 32 2.75 -15.62 8.02
CA ILE A 32 2.22 -16.35 9.19
C ILE A 32 1.13 -17.35 8.79
N HIS A 33 0.23 -16.98 7.86
CA HIS A 33 -0.88 -17.84 7.47
C HIS A 33 -1.38 -17.52 6.05
N PRO A 34 -1.74 -18.50 5.22
CA PRO A 34 -2.15 -18.26 3.83
C PRO A 34 -3.31 -17.28 3.67
N ILE A 35 -4.31 -17.35 4.57
CA ILE A 35 -5.44 -16.41 4.58
C ILE A 35 -4.97 -14.97 4.83
N LEU A 36 -3.95 -14.75 5.67
CA LEU A 36 -3.41 -13.40 5.90
C LEU A 36 -2.71 -12.87 4.64
N PHE A 37 -2.06 -13.75 3.88
CA PHE A 37 -1.51 -13.39 2.57
C PHE A 37 -2.61 -13.02 1.56
N VAL A 38 -3.69 -13.79 1.48
CA VAL A 38 -4.84 -13.44 0.62
C VAL A 38 -5.46 -12.10 1.06
N CYS A 39 -5.58 -11.89 2.38
CA CYS A 39 -6.09 -10.68 2.98
C CYS A 39 -5.04 -9.55 3.07
N TYR A 40 -3.93 -9.63 2.35
CA TYR A 40 -2.86 -8.62 2.38
C TYR A 40 -3.41 -7.21 2.16
N GLN A 41 -4.31 -7.03 1.20
CA GLN A 41 -4.85 -5.70 0.93
C GLN A 41 -5.71 -5.15 2.08
N ILE A 42 -6.34 -6.03 2.85
CA ILE A 42 -7.14 -5.66 4.02
C ILE A 42 -6.22 -5.15 5.13
N THR A 43 -5.12 -5.84 5.39
CA THR A 43 -4.11 -5.43 6.38
C THR A 43 -3.35 -4.18 5.94
N ALA A 44 -3.04 -4.04 4.65
CA ALA A 44 -2.49 -2.81 4.07
C ALA A 44 -3.45 -1.62 4.24
N GLY A 45 -4.73 -1.80 3.92
CA GLY A 45 -5.77 -0.79 4.12
C GLY A 45 -5.89 -0.36 5.59
N LEU A 46 -5.72 -1.28 6.54
CA LEU A 46 -5.77 -0.99 7.98
C LEU A 46 -4.56 -0.19 8.46
N LEU A 47 -3.35 -0.63 8.13
CA LEU A 47 -2.11 -0.08 8.68
C LEU A 47 -1.60 1.15 7.93
N LEU A 48 -1.75 1.17 6.60
CA LEU A 48 -1.12 2.18 5.76
C LEU A 48 -1.99 3.42 5.55
N SER A 49 -3.32 3.27 5.52
CA SER A 49 -4.23 4.38 5.20
C SER A 49 -4.05 5.57 6.15
N GLY A 50 -3.85 5.31 7.44
CA GLY A 50 -3.59 6.35 8.43
C GLY A 50 -2.29 7.12 8.16
N ILE A 51 -1.24 6.42 7.75
CA ILE A 51 0.06 7.03 7.41
C ILE A 51 -0.09 7.92 6.17
N VAL A 52 -0.67 7.38 5.10
CA VAL A 52 -0.80 8.10 3.82
C VAL A 52 -1.69 9.32 3.97
N ILE A 53 -2.86 9.17 4.61
CA ILE A 53 -3.79 10.31 4.74
C ILE A 53 -3.21 11.43 5.60
N HIS A 54 -2.45 11.06 6.63
CA HIS A 54 -1.82 12.01 7.52
C HIS A 54 -0.64 12.70 6.81
N ALA A 55 0.13 11.97 5.99
CA ALA A 55 1.17 12.55 5.13
C ALA A 55 0.59 13.55 4.12
N CYS A 56 -0.47 13.17 3.41
CA CYS A 56 -1.16 14.03 2.43
C CYS A 56 -1.70 15.32 3.08
N ASN A 57 -2.31 15.22 4.26
CA ASN A 57 -2.84 16.39 4.97
C ASN A 57 -1.71 17.26 5.55
N ARG A 58 -0.66 16.66 6.09
CA ARG A 58 0.46 17.38 6.70
C ARG A 58 1.32 18.09 5.67
N VAL A 59 1.52 17.45 4.51
CA VAL A 59 2.30 17.96 3.38
C VAL A 59 1.35 18.22 2.20
N LYS A 60 0.67 19.38 2.22
CA LYS A 60 -0.19 19.85 1.11
C LYS A 60 0.59 20.40 -0.07
N ALA A 61 1.57 19.64 -0.55
CA ALA A 61 2.44 19.94 -1.67
C ALA A 61 2.40 18.79 -2.70
N PRO A 62 2.72 19.06 -3.98
CA PRO A 62 2.86 18.03 -5.00
C PRO A 62 4.03 17.07 -4.67
N GLY A 63 3.84 15.79 -4.96
CA GLY A 63 4.87 14.75 -4.90
C GLY A 63 4.86 13.88 -3.66
N VAL A 64 3.89 14.01 -2.76
CA VAL A 64 3.81 13.17 -1.54
C VAL A 64 3.65 11.70 -1.88
N CYS A 65 2.73 11.36 -2.79
CA CYS A 65 2.49 9.97 -3.18
C CYS A 65 3.72 9.39 -3.90
N ILE A 66 4.40 10.22 -4.70
CA ILE A 66 5.66 9.85 -5.35
C ILE A 66 6.75 9.56 -4.31
N CYS A 67 6.92 10.40 -3.28
CA CYS A 67 7.89 10.16 -2.22
C CYS A 67 7.60 8.87 -1.43
N LEU A 68 6.32 8.56 -1.17
CA LEU A 68 5.93 7.30 -0.52
C LEU A 68 6.26 6.09 -1.42
N GLY A 69 5.95 6.18 -2.71
CA GLY A 69 6.31 5.16 -3.70
C GLY A 69 7.83 4.96 -3.84
N LEU A 70 8.61 6.05 -3.84
CA LEU A 70 10.06 5.99 -3.82
C LEU A 70 10.60 5.32 -2.55
N GLY A 71 10.00 5.60 -1.39
CA GLY A 71 10.34 4.91 -0.13
C GLY A 71 10.13 3.40 -0.23
N MET A 72 9.04 2.97 -0.87
CA MET A 72 8.78 1.55 -1.15
C MET A 72 9.78 0.93 -2.12
N ILE A 73 10.13 1.64 -3.21
CA ILE A 73 11.12 1.15 -4.17
C ILE A 73 12.49 1.01 -3.50
N LEU A 74 12.88 1.98 -2.67
CA LEU A 74 14.12 1.90 -1.89
C LEU A 74 14.12 0.71 -0.93
N LEU A 75 12.98 0.44 -0.26
CA LEU A 75 12.83 -0.76 0.56
C LEU A 75 13.07 -2.03 -0.26
N LEU A 76 12.45 -2.15 -1.44
CA LEU A 76 12.65 -3.31 -2.32
C LEU A 76 14.11 -3.48 -2.74
N PHE A 77 14.82 -2.38 -3.03
CA PHE A 77 16.25 -2.44 -3.33
C PHE A 77 17.07 -2.92 -2.13
N ILE A 78 16.73 -2.48 -0.92
CA ILE A 78 17.43 -2.90 0.30
C ILE A 78 17.27 -4.41 0.54
N ILE A 79 16.06 -4.94 0.35
CA ILE A 79 15.78 -6.37 0.55
C ILE A 79 16.11 -7.24 -0.69
N GLN A 80 16.71 -6.66 -1.73
CA GLN A 80 17.07 -7.34 -2.98
C GLN A 80 15.88 -7.95 -3.75
N ASP A 81 14.70 -7.35 -3.62
CA ASP A 81 13.45 -7.79 -4.28
C ASP A 81 12.89 -6.72 -5.25
N ALA A 82 13.76 -5.83 -5.73
CA ALA A 82 13.44 -4.78 -6.68
C ALA A 82 13.36 -5.31 -8.13
N VAL A 83 12.38 -6.18 -8.39
CA VAL A 83 12.09 -6.67 -9.75
C VAL A 83 11.04 -5.81 -10.45
N ALA A 84 11.04 -5.81 -11.78
CA ALA A 84 10.12 -5.02 -12.60
C ALA A 84 8.65 -5.26 -12.23
N TRP A 85 8.30 -6.50 -11.87
CA TRP A 85 6.95 -6.89 -11.44
C TRP A 85 6.48 -6.16 -10.18
N HIS A 86 7.38 -5.80 -9.28
CA HIS A 86 7.05 -5.04 -8.06
C HIS A 86 7.16 -3.53 -8.30
N VAL A 87 8.24 -3.09 -8.94
CA VAL A 87 8.57 -1.67 -9.09
C VAL A 87 7.60 -0.94 -10.04
N ILE A 88 7.21 -1.56 -11.16
CA ILE A 88 6.32 -0.91 -12.13
C ILE A 88 4.94 -0.61 -11.53
N PRO A 89 4.24 -1.56 -10.87
CA PRO A 89 2.99 -1.26 -10.18
C PRO A 89 3.11 -0.15 -9.14
N ILE A 90 4.18 -0.14 -8.33
CA ILE A 90 4.41 0.93 -7.35
C ILE A 90 4.50 2.29 -8.03
N MET A 91 5.27 2.41 -9.12
CA MET A 91 5.40 3.67 -9.86
C MET A 91 4.05 4.11 -10.44
N VAL A 92 3.33 3.21 -11.10
CA VAL A 92 2.02 3.51 -11.70
C VAL A 92 1.03 3.98 -10.65
N ILE A 93 0.96 3.29 -9.51
CA ILE A 93 0.05 3.62 -8.41
C ILE A 93 0.43 4.94 -7.74
N ALA A 94 1.72 5.20 -7.53
CA ALA A 94 2.20 6.45 -6.95
C ALA A 94 1.90 7.65 -7.85
N VAL A 95 2.14 7.52 -9.15
CA VAL A 95 1.83 8.56 -10.14
C VAL A 95 0.33 8.77 -10.24
N MET A 96 -0.47 7.70 -10.35
CA MET A 96 -1.93 7.78 -10.41
C MET A 96 -2.51 8.46 -9.18
N SER A 97 -2.01 8.11 -8.00
CA SER A 97 -2.41 8.76 -6.74
C SER A 97 -2.08 10.25 -6.75
N GLU A 98 -0.88 10.64 -7.18
CA GLU A 98 -0.49 12.05 -7.24
C GLU A 98 -1.30 12.85 -8.27
N VAL A 99 -1.61 12.25 -9.42
CA VAL A 99 -2.49 12.83 -10.45
C VAL A 99 -3.88 13.08 -9.89
N VAL A 100 -4.45 12.12 -9.14
CA VAL A 100 -5.74 12.29 -8.47
C VAL A 100 -5.68 13.46 -7.47
N ARG A 101 -4.65 13.55 -6.63
CA ARG A 101 -4.47 14.72 -5.74
C ARG A 101 -4.43 16.03 -6.53
N GLY A 102 -3.73 16.05 -7.66
CA GLY A 102 -3.64 17.18 -8.58
C GLY A 102 -5.00 17.61 -9.14
N ILE A 103 -5.79 16.67 -9.68
CA ILE A 103 -7.14 16.92 -10.23
C ILE A 103 -8.06 17.54 -9.17
N PHE A 104 -8.01 17.01 -7.94
CA PHE A 104 -8.79 17.52 -6.82
C PHE A 104 -8.14 18.71 -6.10
N LYS A 105 -7.09 19.32 -6.68
CA LYS A 105 -6.41 20.51 -6.17
C LYS A 105 -5.92 20.36 -4.72
N TYR A 106 -5.52 19.15 -4.33
CA TYR A 106 -5.01 18.83 -3.00
C TYR A 106 -6.02 19.13 -1.88
N ASN A 107 -7.31 18.93 -2.18
CA ASN A 107 -8.38 18.98 -1.19
C ASN A 107 -8.51 17.64 -0.45
N ARG A 108 -9.37 17.62 0.57
CA ARG A 108 -9.59 16.44 1.41
C ARG A 108 -10.09 15.22 0.65
N MET A 109 -11.00 15.41 -0.31
CA MET A 109 -11.54 14.30 -1.11
C MET A 109 -10.44 13.67 -1.98
N GLY A 110 -9.61 14.50 -2.63
CA GLY A 110 -8.44 14.06 -3.37
C GLY A 110 -7.46 13.29 -2.50
N ASP A 111 -7.18 13.79 -1.29
CA ASP A 111 -6.30 13.09 -0.34
C ASP A 111 -6.86 11.72 0.05
N VAL A 112 -8.18 11.58 0.29
CA VAL A 112 -8.81 10.29 0.62
C VAL A 112 -8.74 9.31 -0.55
N ILE A 113 -9.13 9.72 -1.76
CA ILE A 113 -9.11 8.84 -2.94
C ILE A 113 -7.66 8.39 -3.22
N SER A 114 -6.70 9.30 -3.10
CA SER A 114 -5.29 9.01 -3.33
C SER A 114 -4.72 8.10 -2.25
N THR A 115 -5.17 8.23 -1.00
CA THR A 115 -4.84 7.28 0.07
C THR A 115 -5.32 5.88 -0.29
N VAL A 116 -6.57 5.74 -0.75
CA VAL A 116 -7.11 4.44 -1.19
C VAL A 116 -6.20 3.86 -2.25
N ILE A 117 -5.92 4.59 -3.33
CA ILE A 117 -5.09 4.11 -4.44
C ILE A 117 -3.68 3.73 -3.94
N MET A 118 -3.04 4.57 -3.12
CA MET A 118 -1.72 4.29 -2.55
C MET A 118 -1.69 3.02 -1.70
N THR A 119 -2.76 2.65 -0.99
CA THR A 119 -2.74 1.42 -0.19
C THR A 119 -2.59 0.15 -1.02
N PHE A 120 -2.84 0.22 -2.34
CA PHE A 120 -2.59 -0.86 -3.28
C PHE A 120 -1.16 -0.84 -3.86
N SER A 121 -0.25 0.01 -3.39
CA SER A 121 1.07 0.19 -4.03
C SER A 121 1.88 -1.11 -4.14
N SER A 122 1.74 -2.04 -3.18
CA SER A 122 2.35 -3.36 -3.22
C SER A 122 1.51 -4.43 -3.93
N PHE A 123 0.50 -4.04 -4.75
CA PHE A 123 -0.32 -4.95 -5.55
C PHE A 123 0.50 -5.86 -6.45
N GLY A 124 1.62 -5.36 -6.99
CA GLY A 124 2.54 -6.20 -7.75
C GLY A 124 2.99 -7.44 -6.98
N TYR A 125 3.24 -7.30 -5.67
CA TYR A 125 3.71 -8.38 -4.81
C TYR A 125 2.60 -9.41 -4.55
N TYR A 126 1.53 -9.00 -3.87
CA TYR A 126 0.50 -9.96 -3.45
C TYR A 126 -0.46 -10.36 -4.59
N GLY A 127 -0.57 -9.54 -5.65
CA GLY A 127 -1.40 -9.84 -6.82
C GLY A 127 -0.95 -11.08 -7.58
N GLN A 128 0.30 -11.51 -7.43
CA GLN A 128 0.82 -12.72 -8.08
C GLN A 128 0.01 -13.97 -7.77
N ILE A 129 -0.60 -14.10 -6.58
CA ILE A 129 -1.38 -15.30 -6.23
C ILE A 129 -2.57 -15.53 -7.18
N TRP A 130 -3.09 -14.48 -7.82
CA TRP A 130 -4.16 -14.59 -8.81
C TRP A 130 -3.67 -14.53 -10.26
N PHE A 131 -2.65 -13.71 -10.56
CA PHE A 131 -2.20 -13.47 -11.93
C PHE A 131 -1.00 -14.33 -12.37
N ASN A 132 -0.22 -14.84 -11.42
CA ASN A 132 0.94 -15.71 -11.64
C ASN A 132 0.92 -16.89 -10.67
N ARG A 133 -0.23 -17.56 -10.60
CA ARG A 133 -0.57 -18.54 -9.57
C ARG A 133 0.40 -19.73 -9.47
N ASN A 134 0.89 -20.23 -10.62
CA ASN A 134 1.85 -21.33 -10.64
C ASN A 134 3.19 -20.93 -10.03
N TYR A 135 3.71 -19.76 -10.43
CA TYR A 135 4.94 -19.21 -9.84
C TYR A 135 4.79 -19.04 -8.32
N THR A 136 3.68 -18.45 -7.87
CA THR A 136 3.48 -18.28 -6.42
C THR A 136 3.33 -19.62 -5.68
N TYR A 137 2.77 -20.64 -6.32
CA TYR A 137 2.72 -21.98 -5.75
C TYR A 137 4.13 -22.56 -5.59
N GLU A 138 4.95 -22.50 -6.63
CA GLU A 138 6.34 -23.00 -6.61
C GLU A 138 7.17 -22.30 -5.52
N CYS A 139 7.14 -20.96 -5.46
CA CYS A 139 7.82 -20.21 -4.41
C CYS A 139 7.30 -20.58 -3.01
N ALA A 140 5.98 -20.76 -2.84
CA ALA A 140 5.42 -21.13 -1.55
C ALA A 140 5.81 -22.56 -1.14
N VAL A 141 6.01 -23.50 -2.08
CA VAL A 141 6.52 -24.83 -1.77
C VAL A 141 8.00 -24.80 -1.35
N GLU A 142 8.80 -23.91 -1.96
CA GLU A 142 10.23 -23.77 -1.66
C GLU A 142 10.48 -23.04 -0.33
N GLU A 143 9.72 -21.98 -0.05
CA GLU A 143 10.03 -21.04 1.04
C GLU A 143 9.17 -21.23 2.30
N MET A 144 8.00 -21.87 2.19
CA MET A 144 7.02 -21.95 3.30
C MET A 144 6.86 -23.38 3.85
N PRO A 145 6.32 -23.53 5.08
CA PRO A 145 6.06 -24.84 5.66
C PRO A 145 5.10 -25.71 4.83
N ALA A 146 5.21 -27.03 5.00
CA ALA A 146 4.35 -27.99 4.32
C ALA A 146 2.86 -27.68 4.50
N GLY A 147 2.10 -27.74 3.41
CA GLY A 147 0.66 -27.43 3.37
C GLY A 147 0.31 -25.95 3.24
N TYR A 148 1.27 -25.03 3.37
CA TYR A 148 1.02 -23.59 3.16
C TYR A 148 0.60 -23.29 1.73
N ALA A 149 1.32 -23.83 0.74
CA ALA A 149 1.04 -23.60 -0.68
C ALA A 149 -0.37 -24.05 -1.09
N ASP A 150 -0.77 -25.26 -0.68
CA ASP A 150 -2.12 -25.78 -0.97
C ASP A 150 -3.21 -24.96 -0.27
N GLY A 151 -2.97 -24.57 0.99
CA GLY A 151 -3.86 -23.67 1.73
C GLY A 151 -3.99 -22.30 1.07
N LEU A 152 -2.89 -21.76 0.54
CA LEU A 152 -2.88 -20.50 -0.20
C LEU A 152 -3.72 -20.61 -1.47
N MET A 153 -3.56 -21.69 -2.24
CA MET A 153 -4.34 -21.92 -3.45
C MET A 153 -5.83 -22.09 -3.15
N ALA A 154 -6.17 -22.83 -2.10
CA ALA A 154 -7.56 -23.01 -1.67
C ALA A 154 -8.20 -21.69 -1.23
N ALA A 155 -7.42 -20.79 -0.59
CA ALA A 155 -7.88 -19.49 -0.12
C ALA A 155 -7.86 -18.38 -1.19
N SER A 156 -7.21 -18.59 -2.35
CA SER A 156 -7.04 -17.60 -3.42
C SER A 156 -7.78 -17.90 -4.74
N PRO A 157 -9.03 -18.41 -4.76
CA PRO A 157 -9.79 -18.48 -6.01
C PRO A 157 -10.01 -17.08 -6.58
N MET A 158 -10.19 -16.94 -7.89
CA MET A 158 -10.27 -15.62 -8.56
C MET A 158 -11.34 -14.68 -7.96
N TRP A 159 -12.45 -15.21 -7.45
CA TRP A 159 -13.48 -14.40 -6.80
C TRP A 159 -12.97 -13.71 -5.52
N SER A 160 -11.98 -14.28 -4.83
CA SER A 160 -11.43 -13.69 -3.60
C SER A 160 -10.69 -12.39 -3.86
N LEU A 161 -10.08 -12.22 -5.06
CA LEU A 161 -9.47 -10.96 -5.50
C LEU A 161 -10.47 -9.80 -5.45
N ILE A 162 -11.67 -10.02 -5.99
CA ILE A 162 -12.74 -9.00 -6.03
C ILE A 162 -13.13 -8.61 -4.60
N VAL A 163 -13.29 -9.60 -3.71
CA VAL A 163 -13.64 -9.38 -2.32
C VAL A 163 -12.58 -8.56 -1.60
N VAL A 164 -11.30 -8.93 -1.70
CA VAL A 164 -10.23 -8.22 -0.97
C VAL A 164 -10.01 -6.80 -1.50
N ILE A 165 -10.23 -6.55 -2.80
CA ILE A 165 -10.20 -5.19 -3.36
C ILE A 165 -11.33 -4.35 -2.74
N ILE A 166 -12.57 -4.84 -2.75
CA ILE A 166 -13.73 -4.11 -2.21
C ILE A 166 -13.52 -3.82 -0.71
N VAL A 167 -13.16 -4.83 0.07
CA VAL A 167 -12.94 -4.68 1.52
C VAL A 167 -11.77 -3.74 1.79
N GLY A 168 -10.68 -3.86 1.02
CA GLY A 168 -9.52 -2.96 1.11
C GLY A 168 -9.87 -1.50 0.87
N VAL A 169 -10.67 -1.20 -0.16
CA VAL A 169 -11.16 0.15 -0.44
C VAL A 169 -12.01 0.67 0.72
N VAL A 170 -12.99 -0.11 1.18
CA VAL A 170 -13.89 0.28 2.27
C VAL A 170 -13.10 0.58 3.55
N LEU A 171 -12.19 -0.32 3.93
CA LEU A 171 -11.34 -0.12 5.10
C LEU A 171 -10.45 1.10 4.97
N SER A 172 -9.85 1.31 3.80
CA SER A 172 -9.00 2.47 3.58
C SER A 172 -9.75 3.78 3.75
N VAL A 173 -10.99 3.87 3.26
CA VAL A 173 -11.88 5.01 3.48
C VAL A 173 -12.23 5.19 4.97
N VAL A 174 -12.63 4.11 5.64
CA VAL A 174 -13.01 4.13 7.06
C VAL A 174 -11.84 4.61 7.93
N ILE A 175 -10.67 4.01 7.76
CA ILE A 175 -9.46 4.37 8.50
C ILE A 175 -9.01 5.80 8.17
N SER A 176 -9.05 6.20 6.90
CA SER A 176 -8.73 7.57 6.51
C SER A 176 -9.59 8.62 7.23
N ASN A 177 -10.87 8.31 7.44
CA ASN A 177 -11.80 9.17 8.17
C ASN A 177 -11.61 9.09 9.68
N LEU A 178 -11.31 7.90 10.23
CA LEU A 178 -10.99 7.73 11.65
C LEU A 178 -9.71 8.50 12.02
N THR A 179 -8.64 8.36 11.25
CA THR A 179 -7.40 9.12 11.41
C THR A 179 -7.65 10.62 11.34
N ALA A 180 -8.50 11.08 10.41
CA ALA A 180 -8.85 12.49 10.34
C ALA A 180 -9.55 13.02 11.60
N LYS A 181 -10.44 12.21 12.21
CA LYS A 181 -11.09 12.55 13.48
C LYS A 181 -10.10 12.54 14.64
N LEU A 182 -9.29 11.49 14.77
CA LEU A 182 -8.33 11.32 15.87
C LEU A 182 -7.27 12.42 15.90
N PHE A 183 -6.73 12.77 14.72
CA PHE A 183 -5.68 13.78 14.60
C PHE A 183 -6.18 15.19 14.27
N LYS A 184 -7.51 15.40 14.26
CA LYS A 184 -8.17 16.68 13.94
C LYS A 184 -7.60 17.30 12.64
N LEU A 185 -7.50 16.47 11.60
CA LEU A 185 -6.97 16.89 10.30
C LEU A 185 -7.89 17.94 9.66
N GLU A 186 -7.30 18.85 8.88
CA GLU A 186 -8.08 19.86 8.14
C GLU A 186 -9.11 19.16 7.24
N LYS A 187 -10.39 19.52 7.41
CA LYS A 187 -11.51 19.05 6.58
C LYS A 187 -11.50 19.70 5.20
#